data_AF-A0AAW9S1E1-F1
#
_entry.id   AF-A0AAW9S1E1-F1
#
_cell.length_a   1.000
_cell.length_b   1.000
_cell.length_c   1.000
_cell.angle_alpha   90.00
_cell.angle_beta   90.00
_cell.angle_gamma   90.00
#
_symmetry.space_group_name_H-M   'P 1'
#
loop_
_entity.id
_entity.type
_entity.pdbx_description
1 polymer ?
#
loop_
_entity_poly.entity_id
_entity_poly.type
_entity_poly.pdbx_seq_one_letter_code
_entity_poly.pdbx_strand_id
1 'polypeptide(L)'
;MLFDRRVKPPLSERIRVALWPRRSWGRSLRYVGKRVLRLSATPHAIAAGFAAGAMVSFTPFVGFHFIMAGVFAFLLGGNVLASAFGTAFGNPLTFPFIWTLSYRVGRWILNDTGQHPAASHLGVDLRSQSLEVVWPVLKPMLVGAVPLGVITWIVFYFLIRSLVRSFQEARRRRLAEHAARKAAVVVPPVEHVGGE
;
A
#
# COMPACT_ATOMS: atom_id res chain seq x y z
N MET A 1 21.89 -3.78 -22.67
CA MET A 1 22.15 -2.49 -21.98
C MET A 1 23.59 -2.11 -22.30
N LEU A 2 23.81 -1.00 -22.99
CA LEU A 2 25.08 -0.69 -23.70
C LEU A 2 26.28 -0.35 -22.80
N PHE A 3 26.15 -0.45 -21.48
CA PHE A 3 27.20 -0.13 -20.50
C PHE A 3 27.14 -1.11 -19.34
N ASP A 4 27.46 -2.38 -19.61
CA ASP A 4 27.75 -3.30 -18.52
C ASP A 4 29.16 -3.01 -18.01
N ARG A 5 29.31 -2.81 -16.71
CA ARG A 5 30.61 -2.51 -16.12
C ARG A 5 31.45 -3.78 -16.14
N ARG A 6 32.65 -3.73 -16.74
CA ARG A 6 33.61 -4.85 -16.79
C ARG A 6 33.94 -5.44 -15.41
N VAL A 7 33.84 -4.64 -14.35
CA VAL A 7 34.06 -5.07 -12.96
C VAL A 7 32.79 -4.80 -12.16
N LYS A 8 32.18 -5.86 -11.64
CA LYS A 8 31.02 -5.75 -10.74
C LYS A 8 31.52 -5.20 -9.39
N PRO A 9 30.94 -4.13 -8.85
CA PRO A 9 31.37 -3.60 -7.56
C PRO A 9 31.16 -4.65 -6.46
N PRO A 10 32.09 -4.74 -5.48
CA PRO A 10 31.95 -5.65 -4.35
C PRO A 10 30.67 -5.38 -3.55
N LEU A 11 30.16 -6.40 -2.86
CA LEU A 11 28.89 -6.35 -2.15
C LEU A 11 28.82 -5.18 -1.14
N SER A 12 29.95 -4.89 -0.50
CA SER A 12 30.13 -3.77 0.44
C SER A 12 29.93 -2.41 -0.22
N GLU A 13 30.40 -2.22 -1.46
CA GLU A 13 30.22 -0.98 -2.20
C GLU A 13 28.77 -0.82 -2.67
N ARG A 14 28.10 -1.92 -3.03
CA ARG A 14 26.67 -1.91 -3.38
C ARG A 14 25.81 -1.51 -2.18
N ILE A 15 26.08 -2.08 -1.01
CA ILE A 15 25.40 -1.73 0.25
C ILE A 15 25.70 -0.29 0.64
N ARG A 16 26.95 0.17 0.55
CA ARG A 16 27.34 1.56 0.85
C ARG A 16 26.65 2.57 -0.08
N VAL A 17 26.55 2.27 -1.37
CA VAL A 17 25.88 3.14 -2.34
C VAL A 17 24.35 3.13 -2.15
N ALA A 18 23.78 2.00 -1.72
CA ALA A 18 22.36 1.89 -1.39
C ALA A 18 22.01 2.68 -0.12
N LEU A 19 22.84 2.59 0.92
CA LEU A 19 22.63 3.26 2.20
C LEU A 19 23.05 4.74 2.19
N TRP A 20 24.04 5.12 1.38
CA TRP A 20 24.57 6.49 1.32
C TRP A 20 24.81 6.97 -0.12
N PRO A 21 23.74 7.33 -0.86
CA PRO A 21 23.88 7.81 -2.24
C PRO A 21 24.57 9.18 -2.25
N ARG A 22 25.86 9.18 -2.62
CA ARG A 22 26.82 10.30 -2.58
C ARG A 22 26.42 11.65 -3.21
N ARG A 23 25.28 11.79 -3.91
CA ARG A 23 24.99 13.06 -4.61
C ARG A 23 23.52 13.46 -4.84
N SER A 24 22.54 12.56 -4.82
CA SER A 24 21.15 13.00 -5.05
C SER A 24 20.10 11.95 -4.70
N TRP A 25 19.61 12.00 -3.46
CA TRP A 25 18.40 11.27 -3.03
C TRP A 25 17.23 11.52 -3.99
N GLY A 26 17.05 12.78 -4.43
CA GLY A 26 16.01 13.16 -5.37
C GLY A 26 16.10 12.48 -6.73
N ARG A 27 17.31 12.28 -7.30
CA ARG A 27 17.45 11.58 -8.59
C ARG A 27 17.24 10.07 -8.45
N SER A 28 17.75 9.46 -7.38
CA SER A 28 17.50 8.04 -7.12
C SER A 28 16.03 7.76 -6.87
N LEU A 29 15.35 8.59 -6.07
CA LEU A 29 13.90 8.52 -5.86
C LEU A 29 13.11 8.79 -7.14
N ARG A 30 13.52 9.76 -7.98
CA ARG A 30 12.91 9.99 -9.30
C ARG A 30 13.15 8.83 -10.26
N TYR A 31 14.31 8.17 -10.22
CA TYR A 31 14.63 7.03 -11.07
C TYR A 31 13.87 5.78 -10.65
N VAL A 32 13.86 5.46 -9.35
CA VAL A 32 13.03 4.39 -8.77
C VAL A 32 11.56 4.69 -9.01
N GLY A 33 11.11 5.93 -8.78
CA GLY A 33 9.76 6.39 -9.10
C GLY A 33 9.43 6.21 -10.59
N LYS A 34 10.31 6.62 -11.52
CA LYS A 34 10.13 6.39 -12.96
C LYS A 34 10.14 4.90 -13.34
N ARG A 35 10.92 4.06 -12.64
CA ARG A 35 10.96 2.60 -12.86
C ARG A 35 9.70 1.92 -12.33
N VAL A 36 9.21 2.33 -11.17
CA VAL A 36 7.93 1.90 -10.58
C VAL A 36 6.77 2.38 -11.45
N LEU A 37 6.83 3.59 -12.00
CA LEU A 37 5.83 4.10 -12.95
C LEU A 37 5.86 3.37 -14.31
N ARG A 38 7.00 2.79 -14.69
CA ARG A 38 7.14 1.93 -15.88
C ARG A 38 6.66 0.49 -15.64
N LEU A 39 6.79 0.00 -14.41
CA LEU A 39 6.05 -1.16 -13.90
C LEU A 39 4.60 -0.71 -13.69
N SER A 40 3.84 -0.61 -14.77
CA SER A 40 2.40 -0.31 -14.74
C SER A 40 1.69 -1.40 -13.94
N ALA A 41 1.69 -1.26 -12.61
CA ALA A 41 1.01 -2.19 -11.73
C ALA A 41 -0.47 -2.19 -12.11
N THR A 42 -1.00 -3.38 -12.32
CA THR A 42 -2.39 -3.54 -12.71
C THR A 42 -3.29 -2.94 -11.61
N PRO A 43 -4.49 -2.45 -11.95
CA PRO A 43 -5.42 -1.95 -10.94
C PRO A 43 -5.69 -2.97 -9.83
N HIS A 44 -5.69 -4.26 -10.17
CA HIS A 44 -5.77 -5.35 -9.19
C HIS A 44 -4.58 -5.34 -8.22
N ALA A 45 -3.35 -5.30 -8.72
CA ALA A 45 -2.16 -5.36 -7.86
C ALA A 45 -2.10 -4.15 -6.90
N ILE A 46 -2.43 -2.94 -7.38
CA ILE A 46 -2.46 -1.75 -6.54
C ILE A 46 -3.55 -1.87 -5.47
N ALA A 47 -4.76 -2.29 -5.86
CA ALA A 47 -5.89 -2.42 -4.95
C ALA A 47 -5.68 -3.51 -3.89
N ALA A 48 -5.25 -4.71 -4.29
CA ALA A 48 -4.97 -5.81 -3.37
C ALA A 48 -3.84 -5.47 -2.40
N GLY A 49 -2.80 -4.78 -2.89
CA GLY A 49 -1.71 -4.29 -2.04
C GLY A 49 -2.22 -3.28 -1.01
N PHE A 50 -2.87 -2.20 -1.46
CA PHE A 50 -3.41 -1.18 -0.56
C PHE A 50 -4.38 -1.78 0.48
N ALA A 51 -5.31 -2.61 0.04
CA ALA A 51 -6.27 -3.29 0.90
C ALA A 51 -5.60 -4.18 1.95
N ALA A 52 -4.52 -4.90 1.58
CA ALA A 52 -3.71 -5.67 2.53
C ALA A 52 -3.08 -4.78 3.61
N GLY A 53 -2.58 -3.59 3.23
CA GLY A 53 -2.04 -2.61 4.18
C GLY A 53 -3.10 -2.11 5.17
N ALA A 54 -4.28 -1.73 4.66
CA ALA A 54 -5.38 -1.23 5.49
C ALA A 54 -5.94 -2.30 6.44
N MET A 55 -6.06 -3.55 5.96
CA MET A 55 -6.46 -4.70 6.78
C MET A 55 -5.53 -4.91 7.97
N VAL A 56 -4.22 -4.80 7.75
CA VAL A 56 -3.21 -5.04 8.78
C VAL A 56 -3.29 -4.00 9.91
N SER A 57 -3.86 -2.81 9.68
CA SER A 57 -4.07 -1.80 10.73
C SER A 57 -5.00 -2.27 11.87
N PHE A 58 -5.86 -3.27 11.63
CA PHE A 58 -6.68 -3.88 12.67
C PHE A 58 -5.90 -4.78 13.62
N THR A 59 -4.68 -5.17 13.25
CA THR A 59 -3.83 -5.99 14.11
C THR A 59 -3.13 -5.12 15.18
N PRO A 60 -3.00 -5.64 16.41
CA PRO A 60 -2.36 -4.92 17.52
C PRO A 60 -0.83 -4.90 17.47
N PHE A 61 -0.19 -5.42 16.42
CA PHE A 61 1.26 -5.59 16.34
C PHE A 61 1.99 -4.33 15.85
N VAL A 62 2.03 -3.29 16.69
CA VAL A 62 2.72 -2.02 16.39
C VAL A 62 4.17 -2.27 15.96
N GLY A 63 4.58 -1.66 14.85
CA GLY A 63 5.93 -1.78 14.28
C GLY A 63 6.08 -2.91 13.25
N PHE A 64 5.21 -3.93 13.29
CA PHE A 64 5.22 -5.04 12.32
C PHE A 64 4.27 -4.83 11.14
N HIS A 65 3.47 -3.76 11.14
CA HIS A 65 2.47 -3.46 10.10
C HIS A 65 3.04 -3.50 8.68
N PHE A 66 4.22 -2.91 8.44
CA PHE A 66 4.83 -2.91 7.09
C PHE A 66 5.21 -4.32 6.63
N ILE A 67 5.74 -5.15 7.53
CA ILE A 67 6.15 -6.52 7.21
C ILE A 67 4.92 -7.35 6.89
N MET A 68 3.93 -7.35 7.79
CA MET A 68 2.68 -8.09 7.59
C MET A 68 1.93 -7.61 6.34
N ALA A 69 1.85 -6.30 6.12
CA ALA A 69 1.23 -5.73 4.92
C ALA A 69 1.95 -6.18 3.64
N GLY A 70 3.28 -6.25 3.67
CA GLY A 70 4.08 -6.79 2.57
C GLY A 70 3.81 -8.27 2.31
N VAL A 71 3.74 -9.09 3.37
CA VAL A 71 3.45 -10.53 3.29
C VAL A 71 2.05 -10.76 2.73
N PHE A 72 1.02 -10.12 3.28
CA PHE A 72 -0.35 -10.24 2.78
C PHE A 72 -0.49 -9.73 1.35
N ALA A 73 0.16 -8.60 1.01
CA ALA A 73 0.17 -8.12 -0.36
C ALA A 73 0.81 -9.13 -1.31
N PHE A 74 1.94 -9.73 -0.94
CA PHE A 74 2.59 -10.76 -1.75
C PHE A 74 1.68 -11.98 -1.94
N LEU A 75 1.08 -12.51 -0.87
CA LEU A 75 0.18 -13.66 -0.92
C LEU A 75 -1.07 -13.42 -1.77
N LEU A 76 -1.58 -12.19 -1.76
CA LEU A 76 -2.80 -11.80 -2.49
C LEU A 76 -2.51 -11.28 -3.92
N GLY A 77 -1.29 -11.43 -4.44
CA GLY A 77 -0.92 -10.94 -5.77
C GLY A 77 -0.92 -9.40 -5.88
N GLY A 78 -0.83 -8.72 -4.74
CA GLY A 78 -0.79 -7.27 -4.58
C GLY A 78 0.61 -6.66 -4.71
N ASN A 79 0.64 -5.34 -4.88
CA ASN A 79 1.87 -4.56 -4.93
C ASN A 79 2.34 -4.20 -3.51
N VAL A 80 3.54 -4.63 -3.15
CA VAL A 80 4.13 -4.40 -1.81
C VAL A 80 4.34 -2.91 -1.50
N LEU A 81 4.65 -2.08 -2.50
CA LEU A 81 4.73 -0.62 -2.27
C LEU A 81 3.33 -0.04 -2.01
N ALA A 82 2.30 -0.51 -2.71
CA ALA A 82 0.93 -0.08 -2.47
C ALA A 82 0.45 -0.48 -1.07
N SER A 83 0.89 -1.62 -0.54
CA SER A 83 0.53 -2.03 0.82
C SER A 83 1.14 -1.16 1.90
N ALA A 84 2.37 -0.68 1.71
CA ALA A 84 2.97 0.33 2.58
C ALA A 84 2.20 1.67 2.60
N PHE A 85 1.51 2.04 1.52
CA PHE A 85 0.58 3.18 1.54
C PHE A 85 -0.73 2.83 2.27
N GLY A 86 -1.22 1.61 2.10
CA GLY A 86 -2.42 1.11 2.78
C GLY A 86 -2.29 1.14 4.30
N THR A 87 -1.10 0.89 4.85
CA THR A 87 -0.87 0.94 6.31
C THR A 87 -1.09 2.33 6.90
N ALA A 88 -1.05 3.41 6.10
CA ALA A 88 -1.34 4.76 6.56
C ALA A 88 -2.80 4.95 7.04
N PHE A 89 -3.68 4.00 6.71
CA PHE A 89 -5.01 3.89 7.30
C PHE A 89 -4.94 3.77 8.84
N GLY A 90 -3.96 3.01 9.33
CA GLY A 90 -3.61 2.93 10.75
C GLY A 90 -2.56 3.98 11.09
N ASN A 91 -2.97 5.04 11.77
CA ASN A 91 -2.10 6.10 12.26
C ASN A 91 -2.42 6.39 13.74
N PRO A 92 -1.55 7.11 14.48
CA PRO A 92 -1.74 7.35 15.91
C PRO A 92 -3.12 7.91 16.29
N LEU A 93 -3.77 8.64 15.38
CA LEU A 93 -5.11 9.16 15.60
C LEU A 93 -6.21 8.11 15.38
N THR A 94 -6.04 7.20 14.41
CA THR A 94 -7.06 6.17 14.09
C THR A 94 -6.93 4.90 14.93
N PHE A 95 -5.74 4.57 15.44
CA PHE A 95 -5.51 3.34 16.21
C PHE A 95 -6.42 3.18 17.44
N PRO A 96 -6.66 4.20 18.29
CA PRO A 96 -7.56 4.05 19.43
C PRO A 96 -8.97 3.58 19.02
N PHE A 97 -9.48 4.07 17.89
CA PHE A 97 -10.78 3.69 17.36
C PHE A 97 -10.76 2.28 16.77
N ILE A 98 -9.77 1.98 15.92
CA ILE A 98 -9.61 0.68 15.26
C ILE A 98 -9.47 -0.43 16.30
N TRP A 99 -8.66 -0.23 17.33
CA TRP A 99 -8.41 -1.21 18.38
C TRP A 99 -9.59 -1.39 19.33
N THR A 100 -10.28 -0.30 19.66
CA THR A 100 -11.52 -0.40 20.44
C THR A 100 -12.57 -1.20 19.66
N LEU A 101 -12.68 -0.96 18.36
CA LEU A 101 -13.59 -1.69 17.49
C LEU A 101 -13.22 -3.17 17.39
N SER A 102 -11.94 -3.49 17.13
CA SER A 102 -11.49 -4.89 17.05
C SER A 102 -11.64 -5.63 18.38
N TYR A 103 -11.34 -4.96 19.50
CA TYR A 103 -11.57 -5.50 20.83
C TYR A 103 -13.05 -5.80 21.08
N ARG A 104 -13.95 -4.84 20.85
CA ARG A 104 -15.40 -5.01 21.07
C ARG A 104 -16.00 -6.10 20.20
N VAL A 105 -15.64 -6.13 18.92
CA VAL A 105 -16.10 -7.19 17.99
C VAL A 105 -15.59 -8.55 18.43
N GLY A 106 -14.32 -8.65 18.82
CA GLY A 106 -13.75 -9.90 19.30
C GLY A 106 -14.36 -10.40 20.60
N ARG A 107 -14.62 -9.49 21.55
CA ARG A 107 -15.33 -9.78 22.81
C ARG A 107 -16.73 -10.32 22.55
N TRP A 108 -17.45 -9.70 21.62
CA TRP A 108 -18.77 -10.15 21.21
C TRP A 108 -18.72 -11.55 20.58
N ILE A 109 -17.75 -11.81 19.68
CA ILE A 109 -17.56 -13.13 19.07
C ILE A 109 -17.21 -14.21 20.10
N LEU A 110 -16.38 -13.87 21.09
CA LEU A 110 -15.95 -14.79 22.14
C LEU A 110 -16.97 -14.95 23.27
N ASN A 111 -18.11 -14.24 23.22
CA ASN A 111 -19.08 -14.14 24.30
C ASN A 111 -18.43 -13.83 25.67
N ASP A 112 -17.41 -12.98 25.66
CA ASP A 112 -16.65 -12.64 26.85
C ASP A 112 -17.35 -11.48 27.57
N THR A 113 -17.76 -11.72 28.82
CA THR A 113 -18.44 -10.77 29.71
C THR A 113 -17.53 -10.24 30.83
N GLY A 114 -16.26 -10.65 30.89
CA GLY A 114 -15.33 -10.23 31.95
C GLY A 114 -15.05 -8.72 31.94
N GLN A 115 -14.84 -8.10 33.10
CA GLN A 115 -14.44 -6.69 33.15
C GLN A 115 -12.93 -6.59 32.92
N HIS A 116 -12.52 -6.14 31.73
CA HIS A 116 -11.11 -5.91 31.40
C HIS A 116 -10.87 -4.45 31.04
N PRO A 117 -9.65 -3.92 31.25
CA PRO A 117 -9.29 -2.55 30.89
C PRO A 117 -9.54 -2.28 29.41
N ALA A 118 -9.99 -1.07 29.07
CA ALA A 118 -10.25 -0.68 27.70
C ALA A 118 -8.99 -0.77 26.82
N ALA A 119 -9.12 -1.27 25.58
CA ALA A 119 -8.03 -1.45 24.63
C ALA A 119 -7.23 -0.17 24.32
N SER A 120 -7.81 1.01 24.57
CA SER A 120 -7.14 2.32 24.45
C SER A 120 -5.92 2.46 25.37
N HIS A 121 -5.86 1.74 26.50
CA HIS A 121 -4.74 1.82 27.44
C HIS A 121 -3.51 0.98 27.02
N LEU A 122 -3.68 0.02 26.10
CA LEU A 122 -2.57 -0.83 25.65
C LEU A 122 -1.51 -0.05 24.88
N GLY A 123 -1.87 0.99 24.12
CA GLY A 123 -0.93 1.74 23.29
C GLY A 123 0.16 2.49 24.07
N VAL A 124 -0.04 2.72 25.37
CA VAL A 124 0.82 3.57 26.19
C VAL A 124 1.74 2.77 27.12
N ASP A 125 1.41 1.51 27.45
CA ASP A 125 2.07 0.79 28.55
C ASP A 125 2.51 -0.66 28.24
N LEU A 126 2.68 -1.01 26.96
CA LEU A 126 3.13 -2.36 26.54
C LEU A 126 4.56 -2.72 26.98
N ARG A 127 5.36 -1.75 27.44
CA ARG A 127 6.78 -1.97 27.78
C ARG A 127 6.98 -2.52 29.20
N SER A 128 5.98 -2.40 30.08
CA SER A 128 6.09 -2.70 31.52
C SER A 128 5.20 -3.87 31.98
N GLN A 129 4.29 -4.36 31.13
CA GLN A 129 3.27 -5.34 31.49
C GLN A 129 3.68 -6.77 31.11
N SER A 130 3.43 -7.74 32.01
CA SER A 130 3.64 -9.17 31.77
C SER A 130 2.63 -9.72 30.74
N LEU A 131 3.01 -10.80 30.04
CA LEU A 131 2.16 -11.42 29.00
C LEU A 131 0.78 -11.88 29.55
N GLU A 132 0.69 -12.17 30.84
CA GLU A 132 -0.56 -12.56 31.51
C GLU A 132 -1.59 -11.43 31.59
N VAL A 133 -1.15 -10.17 31.67
CA VAL A 133 -2.04 -9.00 31.68
C VAL A 133 -2.45 -8.61 30.26
N VAL A 134 -1.57 -8.85 29.28
CA VAL A 134 -1.81 -8.47 27.87
C VAL A 134 -2.71 -9.47 27.16
N TRP A 135 -2.59 -10.77 27.46
CA TRP A 135 -3.30 -11.84 26.74
C TRP A 135 -4.83 -11.71 26.72
N PRO A 136 -5.52 -11.39 27.85
CA PRO A 136 -6.97 -11.23 27.87
C PRO A 136 -7.49 -10.07 27.00
N VAL A 137 -6.65 -9.07 26.71
CA VAL A 137 -7.00 -7.97 25.81
C VAL A 137 -6.58 -8.27 24.37
N LEU A 138 -5.40 -8.87 24.19
CA LEU A 138 -4.85 -9.23 22.89
C LEU A 138 -5.70 -10.29 22.16
N LYS A 139 -6.15 -11.33 22.87
CA LYS A 139 -6.92 -12.43 22.27
C LYS A 139 -8.22 -11.94 21.60
N PRO A 140 -9.11 -11.17 22.26
CA PRO A 140 -10.27 -10.60 21.60
C PRO A 140 -9.89 -9.69 20.42
N MET A 141 -8.88 -8.84 20.56
CA MET A 141 -8.45 -7.97 19.46
C MET A 141 -8.06 -8.76 18.20
N LEU A 142 -7.32 -9.87 18.36
CA LEU A 142 -6.94 -10.73 17.24
C LEU A 142 -8.17 -11.39 16.60
N VAL A 143 -9.11 -11.87 17.41
CA VAL A 143 -10.35 -12.48 16.91
C VAL A 143 -11.20 -11.46 16.16
N GLY A 144 -11.36 -10.25 16.67
CA GLY A 144 -12.12 -9.19 16.01
C GLY A 144 -11.39 -8.60 14.79
N ALA A 145 -10.05 -8.64 14.77
CA ALA A 145 -9.26 -8.17 13.63
C ALA A 145 -9.49 -9.01 12.36
N VAL A 146 -9.82 -10.30 12.49
CA VAL A 146 -10.08 -11.18 11.32
C VAL A 146 -11.29 -10.71 10.51
N PRO A 147 -12.53 -10.65 11.04
CA PRO A 147 -13.69 -10.22 10.26
C PRO A 147 -13.58 -8.75 9.84
N LEU A 148 -13.14 -7.86 10.73
CA LEU A 148 -12.96 -6.44 10.38
C LEU A 148 -11.91 -6.25 9.30
N GLY A 149 -10.82 -7.00 9.37
CA GLY A 149 -9.76 -7.00 8.38
C GLY A 149 -10.25 -7.46 7.02
N VAL A 150 -11.02 -8.55 6.96
CA VAL A 150 -11.63 -9.05 5.71
C VAL A 150 -12.60 -8.02 5.11
N ILE A 151 -13.48 -7.44 5.93
CA ILE A 151 -14.42 -6.41 5.48
C ILE A 151 -13.66 -5.20 4.92
N THR A 152 -12.66 -4.72 5.66
CA THR A 152 -11.80 -3.60 5.25
C THR A 152 -11.10 -3.92 3.94
N TRP A 153 -10.55 -5.13 3.82
CA TRP A 153 -9.87 -5.54 2.60
C TRP A 153 -10.82 -5.49 1.40
N ILE A 154 -12.03 -6.03 1.53
CA ILE A 154 -13.05 -6.02 0.47
C ILE A 154 -13.40 -4.58 0.07
N VAL A 155 -13.72 -3.72 1.05
CA VAL A 155 -14.11 -2.33 0.82
C VAL A 155 -13.00 -1.55 0.11
N PHE A 156 -11.78 -1.60 0.64
CA PHE A 156 -10.65 -0.89 0.05
C PHE A 156 -10.24 -1.48 -1.30
N TYR A 157 -10.35 -2.79 -1.48
CA TYR A 157 -10.07 -3.43 -2.76
C TYR A 157 -10.95 -2.85 -3.87
N PHE A 158 -12.27 -2.82 -3.68
CA PHE A 158 -13.17 -2.28 -4.68
C PHE A 158 -13.01 -0.77 -4.87
N LEU A 159 -12.87 -0.02 -3.77
CA LEU A 159 -12.66 1.43 -3.81
C LEU A 159 -11.41 1.79 -4.62
N ILE A 160 -10.26 1.22 -4.25
CA ILE A 160 -8.98 1.52 -4.89
C ILE A 160 -8.94 0.98 -6.31
N ARG A 161 -9.51 -0.20 -6.58
CA ARG A 161 -9.58 -0.74 -7.94
C ARG A 161 -10.39 0.17 -8.87
N SER A 162 -11.53 0.68 -8.40
CA SER A 162 -12.37 1.62 -9.16
C SER A 162 -11.62 2.93 -9.42
N LEU A 163 -11.01 3.49 -8.38
CA LEU A 163 -10.22 4.72 -8.46
C LEU A 163 -9.05 4.59 -9.44
N VAL A 164 -8.25 3.54 -9.31
CA VAL A 164 -7.08 3.33 -10.18
C VAL A 164 -7.50 3.09 -11.63
N ARG A 165 -8.59 2.35 -11.87
CA ARG A 165 -9.12 2.13 -13.21
C ARG A 165 -9.53 3.45 -13.88
N SER A 166 -10.31 4.27 -13.19
CA SER A 166 -10.77 5.55 -13.74
C SER A 166 -9.61 6.50 -14.04
N PHE A 167 -8.61 6.57 -13.15
CA PHE A 167 -7.39 7.35 -13.40
C PHE A 167 -6.58 6.83 -14.60
N GLN A 168 -6.41 5.51 -14.74
CA GLN A 168 -5.68 4.94 -15.87
C GLN A 168 -6.43 5.14 -17.19
N GLU A 169 -7.76 5.02 -17.20
CA GLU A 169 -8.61 5.29 -18.36
C GLU A 169 -8.54 6.75 -18.79
N ALA A 170 -8.71 7.68 -17.85
CA ALA A 170 -8.59 9.11 -18.13
C ALA A 170 -7.21 9.46 -18.68
N ARG A 171 -6.14 8.87 -18.13
CA ARG A 171 -4.78 9.08 -18.63
C ARG A 171 -4.57 8.52 -20.03
N ARG A 172 -5.12 7.33 -20.34
CA ARG A 172 -5.06 6.76 -21.69
C ARG A 172 -5.78 7.65 -22.71
N ARG A 173 -6.96 8.18 -22.37
CA ARG A 173 -7.70 9.12 -23.23
C ARG A 173 -6.90 10.39 -23.52
N ARG A 174 -6.35 11.02 -22.49
CA ARG A 174 -5.50 12.22 -22.66
C ARG A 174 -4.29 11.95 -23.55
N LEU A 175 -3.61 10.81 -23.38
CA LEU A 175 -2.46 10.46 -24.21
C LEU A 175 -2.86 10.20 -25.67
N ALA A 176 -4.00 9.54 -25.91
CA ALA A 176 -4.54 9.33 -27.24
C ALA A 176 -4.92 10.65 -27.92
N GLU A 177 -5.56 11.57 -27.21
CA GLU A 177 -5.88 12.92 -27.72
C GLU A 177 -4.61 13.70 -28.09
N HIS A 178 -3.56 13.65 -27.26
CA HIS A 178 -2.29 14.31 -27.57
C HIS A 178 -1.57 13.67 -28.76
N ALA A 179 -1.65 12.35 -28.92
CA ALA A 179 -1.10 11.65 -30.07
C ALA A 179 -1.86 12.01 -31.36
N ALA A 180 -3.20 12.03 -31.31
CA ALA A 180 -4.06 12.42 -32.43
C ALA A 180 -3.81 13.88 -32.88
N ARG A 181 -3.71 14.81 -31.93
CA ARG A 181 -3.35 16.22 -32.22
C ARG A 181 -2.00 16.35 -32.91
N LYS A 182 -0.98 15.59 -32.47
CA LYS A 182 0.33 15.59 -33.13
C LYS A 182 0.29 14.99 -34.53
N ALA A 183 -0.48 13.92 -34.74
CA ALA A 183 -0.63 13.31 -36.06
C ALA A 183 -1.31 14.27 -37.07
N ALA A 184 -2.33 15.01 -36.63
CA ALA A 184 -3.04 15.99 -37.46
C ALA A 184 -2.17 17.20 -37.86
N VAL A 185 -1.12 17.54 -37.09
CA VAL A 185 -0.16 18.59 -37.45
C VAL A 185 0.89 18.10 -38.45
N VAL A 186 1.21 16.80 -38.44
CA VAL A 186 2.25 16.22 -39.30
C VAL A 186 1.72 15.82 -40.69
N VAL A 187 0.45 15.43 -40.78
CA VAL A 187 -0.23 15.15 -42.05
C VAL A 187 -1.23 16.28 -42.29
N PRO A 188 -0.87 17.34 -43.06
CA PRO A 188 -1.85 18.36 -43.41
C PRO A 188 -3.00 17.71 -44.19
N PRO A 189 -4.22 18.26 -44.12
CA PRO A 189 -5.33 17.76 -44.93
C PRO A 189 -4.88 17.79 -46.39
N VAL A 190 -5.03 16.68 -47.10
CA VAL A 190 -4.92 16.67 -48.55
C VAL A 190 -6.11 17.49 -49.03
N GLU A 191 -5.89 18.79 -49.28
CA GLU A 191 -6.83 19.58 -50.05
C GLU A 191 -6.94 18.89 -51.39
N HIS A 192 -8.07 18.21 -51.61
CA HIS A 192 -8.51 17.88 -52.94
C HIS A 192 -8.77 19.22 -53.62
N VAL A 193 -7.72 19.76 -54.24
CA VAL A 193 -7.81 20.81 -55.24
C VAL A 193 -8.70 20.22 -56.33
N GLY A 194 -9.99 20.55 -56.25
CA GLY A 194 -10.97 20.24 -57.27
C GLY A 194 -10.45 20.82 -58.58
N GLY A 195 -10.11 19.92 -59.49
CA GLY A 195 -10.02 20.27 -60.89
C GLY A 195 -11.42 20.52 -61.43
N GLU A 196 -11.48 21.56 -62.26
CA GLU A 196 -12.55 21.95 -63.20
C GLU A 196 -13.67 22.84 -62.65
#